data_AF-A0A847L1S0-F1
#
_entry.id   AF-A0A847L1S0-F1
#
_cell.length_a   1.000
_cell.length_b   1.000
_cell.length_c   1.000
_cell.angle_alpha   90.00
_cell.angle_beta   90.00
_cell.angle_gamma   90.00
#
_symmetry.space_group_name_H-M   'P 1'
#
loop_
_entity.id
_entity.type
_entity.pdbx_description
1 polymer ?
#
loop_
_entity_poly.entity_id
_entity_poly.type
_entity_poly.pdbx_seq_one_letter_code
_entity_poly.pdbx_strand_id
1 'polypeptide(L)'
;MEFKSVYPDFPGLVKKASICEVSNDDVPQGADGINCERYTYGQLRRTPIIPEVMERVVNSQLKQYALECNERNRCNGFQMYKVNGEYCFWGLRVGPVIKAPTLDALKEILKEDSKTAVALNNGEVTSDMIRSISYRLLRQEIGKQCNLSERDASFAIGRQLDAVPHEDESGYIYMVPNWAHKWFKHNGYASIMANELNR
;
A
#
# COMPACT_ATOMS: atom_id res chain seq x y z
N MET A 1 -8.14 -22.54 3.61
CA MET A 1 -8.24 -21.37 2.71
C MET A 1 -6.89 -21.14 2.08
N GLU A 2 -6.78 -21.33 0.76
CA GLU A 2 -5.53 -21.25 -0.03
C GLU A 2 -4.73 -19.94 0.21
N PHE A 3 -5.42 -18.83 0.45
CA PHE A 3 -4.77 -17.55 0.75
C PHE A 3 -3.82 -17.61 1.96
N LYS A 4 -4.22 -18.20 3.08
CA LYS A 4 -3.38 -18.29 4.30
C LYS A 4 -2.22 -19.28 4.15
N SER A 5 -2.31 -20.24 3.23
CA SER A 5 -1.14 -21.08 2.89
C SER A 5 -0.13 -20.32 2.04
N VAL A 6 -0.57 -19.41 1.18
CA VAL A 6 0.32 -18.55 0.37
C VAL A 6 0.90 -17.40 1.20
N TYR A 7 0.09 -16.81 2.07
CA TYR A 7 0.45 -15.67 2.93
C TYR A 7 0.17 -16.00 4.41
N PRO A 8 0.96 -16.89 5.03
CA PRO A 8 0.77 -17.29 6.43
C PRO A 8 0.97 -16.12 7.41
N ASP A 9 1.74 -15.10 7.00
CA ASP A 9 2.03 -13.92 7.80
C ASP A 9 1.01 -12.79 7.65
N PHE A 10 -0.06 -12.98 6.86
CA PHE A 10 -1.12 -11.97 6.75
C PHE A 10 -1.79 -11.78 8.12
N PRO A 11 -1.82 -10.55 8.68
CA PRO A 11 -2.32 -10.33 10.03
C PRO A 11 -3.85 -10.28 10.11
N GLY A 12 -4.53 -10.04 8.98
CA GLY A 12 -5.97 -9.88 8.93
C GLY A 12 -6.76 -11.18 9.11
N LEU A 13 -8.02 -11.00 9.51
CA LEU A 13 -9.03 -12.06 9.53
C LEU A 13 -9.48 -12.36 8.10
N VAL A 14 -9.40 -13.63 7.71
CA VAL A 14 -9.84 -14.09 6.37
C VAL A 14 -11.10 -14.91 6.55
N LYS A 15 -12.27 -14.29 6.29
CA LYS A 15 -13.57 -15.00 6.28
C LYS A 15 -13.82 -15.67 4.94
N LYS A 16 -13.44 -14.99 3.86
CA LYS A 16 -13.54 -15.47 2.48
C LYS A 16 -12.34 -14.99 1.68
N ALA A 17 -11.79 -15.84 0.82
CA ALA A 17 -10.77 -15.47 -0.14
C ALA A 17 -11.04 -16.15 -1.48
N SER A 18 -10.85 -15.43 -2.59
CA SER A 18 -10.92 -15.95 -3.95
C SER A 18 -9.82 -15.34 -4.82
N ILE A 19 -9.22 -16.13 -5.70
CA ILE A 19 -8.24 -15.65 -6.67
C ILE A 19 -8.97 -14.83 -7.74
N CYS A 20 -8.38 -13.70 -8.13
CA CYS A 20 -8.75 -12.96 -9.32
C CYS A 20 -7.88 -13.44 -10.47
N GLU A 21 -8.48 -14.06 -11.48
CA GLU A 21 -7.77 -14.46 -12.69
C GLU A 21 -7.41 -13.21 -13.50
N VAL A 22 -6.12 -13.04 -13.79
CA VAL A 22 -5.56 -11.96 -14.60
C VAL A 22 -4.59 -12.61 -15.57
N SER A 23 -4.70 -12.29 -16.86
CA SER A 23 -3.84 -12.91 -17.86
C SER A 23 -2.41 -12.45 -17.64
N ASN A 24 -1.43 -13.34 -17.84
CA ASN A 24 -0.03 -12.94 -17.83
C ASN A 24 0.31 -11.99 -18.99
N ASP A 25 -0.51 -11.97 -20.05
CA ASP A 25 -0.34 -11.11 -21.22
C ASP A 25 -1.02 -9.74 -21.06
N ASP A 26 -1.87 -9.58 -20.03
CA ASP A 26 -2.50 -8.29 -19.76
C ASP A 26 -1.42 -7.27 -19.39
N VAL A 27 -1.52 -6.08 -19.97
CA VAL A 27 -0.70 -4.93 -19.54
C VAL A 27 -1.56 -4.11 -18.58
N PRO A 28 -1.10 -3.82 -17.35
CA PRO A 28 -1.86 -2.98 -16.42
C PRO A 28 -2.25 -1.64 -17.06
N GLN A 29 -3.23 -0.93 -16.51
CA GLN A 29 -3.61 0.39 -17.03
C GLN A 29 -2.73 1.51 -16.46
N GLY A 30 -2.24 2.40 -17.32
CA GLY A 30 -1.55 3.64 -16.94
C GLY A 30 -0.77 4.25 -18.11
N ALA A 31 -1.10 5.49 -18.50
CA ALA A 31 -0.41 6.22 -19.57
C ALA A 31 0.83 7.00 -19.08
N ASP A 32 1.15 6.92 -17.79
CA ASP A 32 2.24 7.67 -17.14
C ASP A 32 3.11 6.75 -16.27
N GLY A 33 4.43 6.98 -16.32
CA GLY A 33 5.44 6.26 -15.54
C GLY A 33 5.84 4.92 -16.17
N ILE A 34 6.20 3.95 -15.32
CA ILE A 34 6.78 2.63 -15.65
C ILE A 34 5.92 1.71 -16.52
N ASN A 35 4.67 2.09 -16.77
CA ASN A 35 3.79 1.29 -17.59
C ASN A 35 3.69 1.78 -19.05
N CYS A 36 4.44 2.83 -19.40
CA CYS A 36 4.74 3.16 -20.80
C CYS A 36 5.59 2.07 -21.46
N GLU A 37 6.39 1.37 -20.65
CA GLU A 37 7.28 0.28 -21.00
C GLU A 37 6.51 -1.02 -21.35
N ARG A 38 5.18 -1.03 -21.15
CA ARG A 38 4.26 -2.12 -21.51
C ARG A 38 4.63 -3.47 -20.88
N TYR A 39 5.14 -3.43 -19.66
CA TYR A 39 5.36 -4.64 -18.88
C TYR A 39 4.05 -5.39 -18.69
N THR A 40 4.06 -6.68 -19.02
CA THR A 40 2.88 -7.52 -18.81
C THR A 40 2.72 -7.86 -17.33
N TYR A 41 1.50 -8.18 -16.92
CA TYR A 41 1.23 -8.66 -15.58
C TYR A 41 2.07 -9.89 -15.23
N GLY A 42 2.32 -10.78 -16.20
CA GLY A 42 3.20 -11.93 -16.03
C GLY A 42 4.62 -11.56 -15.63
N GLN A 43 5.14 -10.45 -16.15
CA GLN A 43 6.45 -9.90 -15.77
C GLN A 43 6.37 -9.23 -14.39
N LEU A 44 5.42 -8.31 -14.22
CA LEU A 44 5.30 -7.50 -12.99
C LEU A 44 4.94 -8.32 -11.77
N ARG A 45 4.14 -9.37 -11.91
CA ARG A 45 3.82 -10.24 -10.78
C ARG A 45 5.03 -11.02 -10.29
N ARG A 46 6.07 -11.25 -11.10
CA ARG A 46 7.30 -11.97 -10.71
C ARG A 46 8.42 -11.04 -10.29
N THR A 47 8.44 -9.84 -10.87
CA THR A 47 9.38 -8.77 -10.54
C THR A 47 8.60 -7.47 -10.30
N PRO A 48 7.91 -7.33 -9.15
CA PRO A 48 7.04 -6.17 -8.90
C PRO A 48 7.76 -4.83 -8.91
N ILE A 49 9.03 -4.82 -8.52
CA ILE A 49 9.93 -3.68 -8.65
C ILE A 49 10.90 -3.97 -9.79
N ILE A 50 10.64 -3.36 -10.95
CA ILE A 50 11.36 -3.66 -12.19
C ILE A 50 12.84 -3.22 -12.15
N PRO A 51 13.71 -3.79 -13.00
CA PRO A 51 15.14 -3.48 -13.00
C PRO A 51 15.46 -1.98 -13.08
N GLU A 52 14.73 -1.23 -13.89
CA GLU A 52 14.92 0.22 -14.08
C GLU A 52 14.62 1.03 -12.81
N VAL A 53 13.74 0.51 -11.94
CA VAL A 53 13.54 1.08 -10.60
C VAL A 53 14.71 0.72 -9.72
N MET A 54 15.09 -0.56 -9.69
CA MET A 54 16.18 -1.07 -8.87
C MET A 54 17.50 -0.34 -9.11
N GLU A 55 17.77 0.09 -10.34
CA GLU A 55 18.94 0.88 -10.71
C GLU A 55 18.93 2.31 -10.13
N ARG A 56 17.74 2.88 -9.89
CA ARG A 56 17.56 4.24 -9.36
C ARG A 56 17.57 4.31 -7.84
N VAL A 57 17.40 3.18 -7.14
CA VAL A 57 17.36 3.16 -5.68
C VAL A 57 18.77 3.32 -5.11
N VAL A 58 19.04 4.48 -4.52
CA VAL A 58 20.36 4.83 -3.95
C VAL A 58 20.46 4.42 -2.49
N ASN A 59 19.37 4.54 -1.73
CA ASN A 59 19.37 4.19 -0.31
C ASN A 59 19.37 2.66 -0.13
N SER A 60 20.33 2.14 0.64
CA SER A 60 20.51 0.71 0.86
C SER A 60 19.29 0.02 1.48
N GLN A 61 18.62 0.66 2.44
CA GLN A 61 17.43 0.11 3.09
C GLN A 61 16.22 0.09 2.16
N LEU A 62 16.02 1.14 1.36
CA LEU A 62 14.99 1.13 0.31
C LEU A 62 15.26 0.03 -0.73
N LYS A 63 16.53 -0.16 -1.11
CA LYS A 63 16.92 -1.20 -2.05
C LYS A 63 16.63 -2.58 -1.47
N GLN A 64 16.89 -2.77 -0.18
CA GLN A 64 16.57 -4.00 0.53
C GLN A 64 15.05 -4.29 0.51
N TYR A 65 14.21 -3.28 0.75
CA TYR A 65 12.75 -3.44 0.65
C TYR A 65 12.28 -3.88 -0.72
N ALA A 66 12.87 -3.32 -1.78
CA ALA A 66 12.55 -3.69 -3.15
C ALA A 66 12.99 -5.12 -3.47
N LEU A 67 14.19 -5.52 -3.02
CA LEU A 67 14.69 -6.89 -3.15
C LEU A 67 13.79 -7.90 -2.44
N GLU A 68 13.34 -7.60 -1.22
CA GLU A 68 12.43 -8.46 -0.46
C GLU A 68 11.07 -8.62 -1.16
N CYS A 69 10.54 -7.54 -1.74
CA CYS A 69 9.32 -7.62 -2.54
C CYS A 69 9.50 -8.51 -3.77
N ASN A 70 10.59 -8.34 -4.51
CA ASN A 70 10.89 -9.17 -5.68
C ASN A 70 11.12 -10.64 -5.28
N GLU A 71 11.87 -10.89 -4.22
CA GLU A 71 12.19 -12.24 -3.77
C GLU A 71 10.93 -13.01 -3.37
N ARG A 72 10.02 -12.37 -2.64
CA ARG A 72 8.73 -12.95 -2.25
C ARG A 72 7.92 -13.45 -3.46
N ASN A 73 8.05 -12.77 -4.60
CA ASN A 73 7.20 -12.99 -5.77
C ASN A 73 7.90 -13.71 -6.92
N ARG A 74 9.22 -13.94 -6.86
CA ARG A 74 10.02 -14.47 -7.98
C ARG A 74 9.52 -15.82 -8.51
N CYS A 75 9.34 -16.80 -7.64
CA CYS A 75 9.07 -18.19 -8.03
C CYS A 75 7.63 -18.42 -8.49
N ASN A 76 6.65 -17.97 -7.69
CA ASN A 76 5.23 -18.26 -7.94
C ASN A 76 4.48 -17.09 -8.59
N GLY A 77 5.09 -15.90 -8.60
CA GLY A 77 4.41 -14.66 -8.93
C GLY A 77 3.42 -14.24 -7.85
N PHE A 78 3.24 -12.94 -7.69
CA PHE A 78 2.11 -12.37 -6.96
C PHE A 78 0.81 -12.94 -7.53
N GLN A 79 -0.11 -13.28 -6.65
CA GLN A 79 -1.48 -13.67 -7.00
C GLN A 79 -2.41 -12.61 -6.42
N MET A 80 -3.27 -12.04 -7.27
CA MET A 80 -4.30 -11.12 -6.81
C MET A 80 -5.44 -11.91 -6.17
N TYR A 81 -5.77 -11.58 -4.93
CA TYR A 81 -6.91 -12.14 -4.22
C TYR A 81 -7.93 -11.05 -3.91
N LYS A 82 -9.21 -11.44 -3.88
CA LYS A 82 -10.22 -10.73 -3.08
C LYS A 82 -10.33 -11.38 -1.71
N VAL A 83 -9.96 -10.65 -0.67
CA VAL A 83 -10.11 -11.07 0.73
C VAL A 83 -11.28 -10.29 1.31
N ASN A 84 -12.26 -11.00 1.85
CA ASN A 84 -13.53 -10.46 2.36
C ASN A 84 -14.30 -9.54 1.39
N GLY A 85 -14.00 -9.58 0.09
CA GLY A 85 -14.65 -8.77 -0.94
C GLY A 85 -13.75 -7.71 -1.57
N GLU A 86 -12.62 -7.37 -0.92
CA GLU A 86 -11.71 -6.31 -1.35
C GLU A 86 -10.39 -6.87 -1.92
N TYR A 87 -9.77 -6.15 -2.86
CA TYR A 87 -8.49 -6.55 -3.45
C TYR A 87 -7.37 -6.50 -2.40
N CYS A 88 -6.59 -7.58 -2.31
CA CYS A 88 -5.52 -7.72 -1.34
C CYS A 88 -4.14 -7.64 -2.01
N PHE A 89 -3.35 -6.65 -1.62
CA PHE A 89 -2.01 -6.40 -2.15
C PHE A 89 -0.90 -6.95 -1.25
N TRP A 90 -1.24 -7.80 -0.27
CA TRP A 90 -0.29 -8.21 0.76
C TRP A 90 1.02 -8.77 0.20
N GLY A 91 0.95 -9.60 -0.85
CA GLY A 91 2.14 -10.15 -1.51
C GLY A 91 3.05 -9.10 -2.16
N LEU A 92 2.52 -7.92 -2.50
CA LEU A 92 3.25 -6.81 -3.12
C LEU A 92 3.81 -5.79 -2.13
N ARG A 93 3.66 -6.00 -0.82
CA ARG A 93 4.16 -5.06 0.19
C ARG A 93 5.65 -4.77 0.00
N VAL A 94 5.99 -3.49 0.03
CA VAL A 94 7.37 -2.97 -0.01
C VAL A 94 7.62 -2.22 1.29
N GLY A 95 8.70 -2.56 1.97
CA GLY A 95 9.14 -1.87 3.19
C GLY A 95 8.28 -2.16 4.42
N PRO A 96 8.28 -1.25 5.41
CA PRO A 96 7.67 -1.51 6.70
C PRO A 96 6.15 -1.64 6.56
N VAL A 97 5.60 -2.56 7.35
CA VAL A 97 4.16 -2.70 7.56
C VAL A 97 3.84 -2.12 8.93
N ILE A 98 3.09 -1.03 8.96
CA ILE A 98 2.69 -0.37 10.21
C ILE A 98 1.22 -0.61 10.48
N LYS A 99 0.85 -0.65 11.77
CA LYS A 99 -0.54 -0.75 12.17
C LYS A 99 -1.22 0.61 11.96
N ALA A 100 -2.37 0.61 11.31
CA ALA A 100 -3.21 1.79 11.19
C ALA A 100 -3.77 2.19 12.57
N PRO A 101 -4.03 3.48 12.82
CA PRO A 101 -4.66 3.94 14.06
C PRO A 101 -5.98 3.22 14.35
N THR A 102 -6.31 3.03 15.63
CA THR A 102 -7.68 2.67 16.01
C THR A 102 -8.61 3.86 15.82
N LEU A 103 -9.92 3.65 15.89
CA LEU A 103 -10.89 4.75 15.84
C LEU A 103 -10.59 5.83 16.90
N ASP A 104 -10.31 5.42 18.14
CA ASP A 104 -9.99 6.35 19.23
C ASP A 104 -8.65 7.07 19.02
N ALA A 105 -7.61 6.35 18.58
CA ALA A 105 -6.33 6.97 18.27
C ALA A 105 -6.46 7.96 17.09
N LEU A 106 -7.28 7.64 16.09
CA LEU A 106 -7.55 8.51 14.96
C LEU A 106 -8.29 9.79 15.40
N LYS A 107 -9.24 9.69 16.33
CA LYS A 107 -9.90 10.87 16.93
C LYS A 107 -8.89 11.78 17.62
N GLU A 108 -7.98 11.22 18.40
CA GLU A 108 -6.95 12.03 19.07
C GLU A 108 -6.02 12.72 18.07
N ILE A 109 -5.56 12.01 17.03
CA ILE A 109 -4.71 12.61 15.98
C ILE A 109 -5.47 13.73 15.24
N LEU A 110 -6.75 13.52 14.92
CA LEU A 110 -7.56 14.54 14.23
C LEU A 110 -7.78 15.80 15.09
N LYS A 111 -7.71 15.71 16.42
CA LYS A 111 -7.83 16.88 17.31
C LYS A 111 -6.57 17.75 17.33
N GLU A 112 -5.42 17.24 16.87
CA GLU A 112 -4.14 17.96 16.88
C GLU A 112 -4.12 19.12 15.86
N ASP A 113 -4.86 19.00 14.75
CA ASP A 113 -4.99 20.03 13.72
C ASP A 113 -6.37 20.70 13.78
N SER A 114 -6.39 22.03 13.75
CA SER A 114 -7.62 22.81 13.95
C SER A 114 -8.67 22.55 12.87
N LYS A 115 -8.27 22.28 11.63
CA LYS A 115 -9.19 22.00 10.52
C LYS A 115 -9.80 20.61 10.69
N THR A 116 -8.99 19.59 10.99
CA THR A 116 -9.51 18.24 11.21
C THR A 116 -10.30 18.11 12.51
N ALA A 117 -9.99 18.91 13.53
CA ALA A 117 -10.75 18.95 14.78
C ALA A 117 -12.17 19.48 14.57
N VAL A 118 -12.34 20.55 13.77
CA VAL A 118 -13.66 21.07 13.39
C VAL A 118 -14.44 20.03 12.59
N ALA A 119 -13.80 19.41 11.59
CA ALA A 119 -14.43 18.35 10.79
C ALA A 119 -14.89 17.17 11.66
N LEU A 120 -14.08 16.78 12.66
CA LEU A 120 -14.45 15.72 13.61
C LEU A 120 -15.69 16.09 14.43
N ASN A 121 -15.75 17.32 14.95
CA ASN A 121 -16.88 17.78 15.76
C ASN A 121 -18.18 17.93 14.96
N ASN A 122 -18.07 18.20 13.66
CA ASN A 122 -19.22 18.36 12.77
C ASN A 122 -19.69 17.04 12.11
N GLY A 123 -18.96 15.94 12.27
CA GLY A 123 -19.23 14.70 11.50
C GLY A 123 -18.93 14.85 10.01
N GLU A 124 -17.90 15.63 9.66
CA GLU A 124 -17.48 15.96 8.29
C GLU A 124 -16.07 15.42 7.96
N VAL A 125 -15.61 14.37 8.67
CA VAL A 125 -14.29 13.78 8.41
C VAL A 125 -14.29 13.08 7.06
N THR A 126 -13.36 13.46 6.18
CA THR A 126 -13.24 12.85 4.85
C THR A 126 -12.18 11.75 4.83
N SER A 127 -12.30 10.81 3.89
CA SER A 127 -11.27 9.79 3.68
C SER A 127 -9.90 10.39 3.33
N ASP A 128 -9.84 11.56 2.70
CA ASP A 128 -8.57 12.22 2.36
C ASP A 128 -7.85 12.77 3.60
N MET A 129 -8.59 13.23 4.62
CA MET A 129 -8.00 13.60 5.91
C MET A 129 -7.35 12.37 6.57
N ILE A 130 -8.00 11.21 6.50
CA ILE A 130 -7.51 9.96 7.09
C ILE A 130 -6.31 9.40 6.31
N ARG A 131 -6.35 9.46 4.97
CA ARG A 131 -5.21 9.11 4.11
C ARG A 131 -3.99 9.98 4.40
N SER A 132 -4.19 11.28 4.60
CA SER A 132 -3.09 12.20 4.95
C SER A 132 -2.35 11.75 6.21
N ILE A 133 -3.10 11.35 7.25
CA ILE A 133 -2.54 10.82 8.50
C ILE A 133 -1.78 9.51 8.24
N SER A 134 -2.41 8.56 7.57
CA SER A 134 -1.82 7.25 7.30
C SER A 134 -0.54 7.35 6.46
N TYR A 135 -0.53 8.22 5.45
CA TYR A 135 0.62 8.47 4.58
C TYR A 135 1.74 9.15 5.36
N ARG A 136 1.41 10.09 6.24
CA ARG A 136 2.37 10.71 7.15
C ARG A 136 3.02 9.66 8.07
N LEU A 137 2.23 8.80 8.72
CA LEU A 137 2.75 7.75 9.60
C LEU A 137 3.71 6.81 8.84
N LEU A 138 3.35 6.40 7.62
CA LEU A 138 4.23 5.56 6.80
C LEU A 138 5.53 6.27 6.42
N ARG A 139 5.45 7.55 6.01
CA ARG A 139 6.65 8.35 5.68
C ARG A 139 7.55 8.55 6.89
N GLN A 140 6.99 8.74 8.08
CA GLN A 140 7.75 8.85 9.32
C GLN A 140 8.48 7.55 9.65
N GLU A 141 7.82 6.40 9.50
CA GLU A 141 8.47 5.10 9.71
C GLU A 141 9.59 4.84 8.69
N ILE A 142 9.34 5.14 7.41
CA ILE A 142 10.37 5.04 6.37
C ILE A 142 11.53 6.01 6.66
N GLY A 143 11.23 7.24 7.07
CA GLY A 143 12.23 8.23 7.45
C GLY A 143 13.13 7.73 8.57
N LYS A 144 12.54 7.15 9.62
CA LYS A 144 13.28 6.54 10.72
C LYS A 144 14.16 5.37 10.27
N GLN A 145 13.62 4.42 9.50
CA GLN A 145 14.36 3.22 9.10
C GLN A 145 15.41 3.49 8.01
N CYS A 146 15.20 4.50 7.17
CA CYS A 146 16.10 4.83 6.04
C CYS A 146 17.01 6.03 6.33
N ASN A 147 16.92 6.64 7.52
CA ASN A 147 17.60 7.89 7.88
C ASN A 147 17.29 9.04 6.90
N LEU A 148 16.01 9.27 6.64
CA LEU A 148 15.48 10.32 5.75
C LEU A 148 14.57 11.27 6.53
N SER A 149 14.47 12.52 6.08
CA SER A 149 13.39 13.40 6.53
C SER A 149 12.03 12.86 6.04
N GLU A 150 10.91 13.27 6.66
CA GLU A 150 9.58 12.88 6.18
C GLU A 150 9.34 13.30 4.72
N ARG A 151 9.88 14.47 4.34
CA ARG A 151 9.82 14.99 2.98
C ARG A 151 10.61 14.10 2.01
N ASP A 152 11.84 13.73 2.36
CA ASP A 152 12.69 12.88 1.53
C ASP A 152 12.15 11.45 1.45
N ALA A 153 11.53 10.95 2.52
CA ALA A 153 10.79 9.68 2.50
C ALA A 153 9.65 9.74 1.48
N SER A 154 8.86 10.82 1.43
CA SER A 154 7.83 10.97 0.40
C SER A 154 8.40 10.95 -1.03
N PHE A 155 9.55 11.58 -1.26
CA PHE A 155 10.22 11.52 -2.57
C PHE A 155 10.76 10.14 -2.89
N ALA A 156 11.34 9.45 -1.91
CA ALA A 156 11.86 8.10 -2.05
C ALA A 156 10.76 7.10 -2.47
N ILE A 157 9.59 7.14 -1.83
CA ILE A 157 8.46 6.27 -2.14
C ILE A 157 8.07 6.37 -3.62
N GLY A 158 7.82 7.60 -4.10
CA GLY A 158 7.34 7.80 -5.47
C GLY A 158 8.45 7.74 -6.52
N ARG A 159 9.60 8.39 -6.29
CA ARG A 159 10.65 8.56 -7.33
C ARG A 159 11.66 7.44 -7.36
N GLN A 160 12.00 6.85 -6.21
CA GLN A 160 12.99 5.78 -6.17
C GLN A 160 12.35 4.40 -6.24
N LEU A 161 11.23 4.17 -5.56
CA LEU A 161 10.59 2.85 -5.50
C LEU A 161 9.44 2.65 -6.50
N ASP A 162 8.99 3.71 -7.18
CA ASP A 162 7.73 3.71 -7.96
C ASP A 162 6.57 3.05 -7.19
N ALA A 163 6.43 3.42 -5.92
CA ALA A 163 5.45 2.87 -5.01
C ALA A 163 4.49 3.95 -4.51
N VAL A 164 3.40 3.51 -3.91
CA VAL A 164 2.43 4.35 -3.20
C VAL A 164 2.10 3.76 -1.84
N PRO A 165 1.82 4.61 -0.84
CA PRO A 165 1.18 4.17 0.39
C PRO A 165 -0.17 3.50 0.08
N HIS A 166 -0.49 2.47 0.85
CA HIS A 166 -1.73 1.71 0.74
C HIS A 166 -2.16 1.29 2.14
N GLU A 167 -3.45 1.49 2.43
CA GLU A 167 -4.09 1.01 3.66
C GLU A 167 -5.12 -0.07 3.34
N ASP A 168 -5.00 -1.25 3.94
CA ASP A 168 -5.97 -2.33 3.76
C ASP A 168 -6.98 -2.42 4.90
N GLU A 169 -8.09 -3.11 4.65
CA GLU A 169 -9.17 -3.34 5.63
C GLU A 169 -8.72 -4.06 6.91
N SER A 170 -7.53 -4.68 6.90
CA SER A 170 -6.99 -5.37 8.07
C SER A 170 -6.34 -4.41 9.07
N GLY A 171 -6.33 -3.11 8.76
CA GLY A 171 -5.80 -2.07 9.64
C GLY A 171 -4.29 -1.98 9.58
N TYR A 172 -3.70 -2.18 8.40
CA TYR A 172 -2.27 -2.02 8.17
C TYR A 172 -2.01 -1.06 7.01
N ILE A 173 -0.89 -0.33 7.12
CA ILE A 173 -0.41 0.63 6.14
C ILE A 173 0.97 0.15 5.67
N TYR A 174 1.17 0.10 4.36
CA TYR A 174 2.43 -0.30 3.73
C TYR A 174 2.52 0.31 2.33
N MET A 175 3.67 0.14 1.66
CA MET A 175 3.79 0.56 0.26
C MET A 175 3.46 -0.60 -0.69
N VAL A 176 2.89 -0.26 -1.84
CA VAL A 176 2.69 -1.18 -2.96
C VAL A 176 3.20 -0.55 -4.27
N PRO A 177 3.66 -1.34 -5.26
CA PRO A 177 4.04 -0.81 -6.56
C PRO A 177 2.91 -0.07 -7.26
N ASN A 178 3.22 1.04 -7.92
CA ASN A 178 2.25 1.92 -8.57
C ASN A 178 1.39 1.21 -9.62
N TRP A 179 1.98 0.29 -10.39
CA TRP A 179 1.27 -0.48 -11.41
C TRP A 179 0.08 -1.26 -10.83
N ALA A 180 0.23 -1.80 -9.61
CA ALA A 180 -0.81 -2.59 -8.97
C ALA A 180 -1.91 -1.70 -8.41
N HIS A 181 -1.54 -0.61 -7.73
CA HIS A 181 -2.50 0.29 -7.10
C HIS A 181 -3.41 1.00 -8.09
N LYS A 182 -2.90 1.36 -9.29
CA LYS A 182 -3.71 1.98 -10.36
C LYS A 182 -4.73 1.01 -10.96
N TRP A 183 -4.40 -0.28 -10.99
CA TRP A 183 -5.20 -1.27 -11.72
C TRP A 183 -6.35 -1.85 -10.87
N PHE A 184 -6.17 -1.96 -9.56
CA PHE A 184 -7.14 -2.58 -8.66
C PHE A 184 -7.69 -1.58 -7.64
N LYS A 185 -8.78 -0.88 -8.00
CA LYS A 185 -9.49 0.03 -7.08
C LYS A 185 -10.24 -0.75 -6.01
N HIS A 186 -10.14 -0.31 -4.76
CA HIS A 186 -10.78 -0.93 -3.60
C HIS A 186 -11.25 0.15 -2.61
N ASN A 187 -12.21 -0.19 -1.76
CA ASN A 187 -12.62 0.68 -0.65
C ASN A 187 -11.71 0.39 0.55
N GLY A 188 -10.69 1.22 0.73
CA GLY A 188 -9.68 1.03 1.78
C GLY A 188 -10.16 1.44 3.17
N TYR A 189 -9.31 1.16 4.16
CA TYR A 189 -9.44 1.54 5.57
C TYR A 189 -9.95 2.98 5.80
N ALA A 190 -9.48 3.95 4.98
CA ALA A 190 -9.88 5.34 5.10
C ALA A 190 -11.38 5.60 4.83
N SER A 191 -12.04 4.78 4.01
CA SER A 191 -13.49 4.89 3.79
C SER A 191 -14.26 4.33 4.99
N ILE A 192 -13.83 3.20 5.53
CA ILE A 192 -14.42 2.59 6.73
C ILE A 192 -14.34 3.56 7.90
N MET A 193 -13.15 4.11 8.17
CA MET A 193 -12.96 5.02 9.29
C MET A 193 -13.69 6.35 9.12
N ALA A 194 -13.80 6.90 7.91
CA ALA A 194 -14.61 8.10 7.67
C ALA A 194 -16.09 7.84 8.01
N ASN A 195 -16.63 6.68 7.61
CA ASN A 195 -17.99 6.30 7.96
C ASN A 195 -18.18 6.12 9.48
N GLU A 196 -17.23 5.52 10.20
CA GLU A 196 -17.32 5.35 11.65
C GLU A 196 -17.17 6.67 12.43
N LEU A 197 -16.37 7.62 11.93
CA LEU A 197 -16.15 8.91 12.58
C LEU A 197 -17.31 9.90 12.41
N ASN A 198 -18.12 9.72 11.37
CA ASN A 198 -19.26 10.57 11.06
C ASN A 198 -20.60 9.98 11.50
N ARG A 199 -20.58 8.90 12.29
CA ARG A 199 -21.75 8.33 12.98
C ARG A 199 -21.93 8.98 14.34
#